data_AF-A0A2G5UDE1-F1
#
_entry.id   AF-A0A2G5UDE1-F1
#
_cell.length_a   1.000
_cell.length_b   1.000
_cell.length_c   1.000
_cell.angle_alpha   90.00
_cell.angle_beta   90.00
_cell.angle_gamma   90.00
#
_symmetry.space_group_name_H-M   'P 1'
#
loop_
_entity.id
_entity.type
_entity.pdbx_description
1 polymer ?
#
loop_
_entity_poly.entity_id
_entity_poly.type
_entity_poly.pdbx_seq_one_letter_code
_entity_poly.pdbx_strand_id
1 'polypeptide(L)'
;MSSNSTPIMDPEELEEMTREDVLLAAAIIFFVAFFGLIFNILGITVVMKNPILKNSFGTLCLSHSIANSGVLFVFFIWSAPATYIQAQHTNGMISKLLGQLNILCWDACVYSHLAISFNRFFSIAIPARILLIIHRKHSHFTSNDEAVKRRKVEIRFFMQSCLQGILFFYEIFNFYYVSTLNTNQWYVFFTATFAWEICHCLDG
;
A
#
# COMPACT_ATOMS: atom_id res chain seq x y z
N MET A 1 61.67 5.08 -16.23
CA MET A 1 61.03 4.88 -14.92
C MET A 1 59.66 5.52 -14.99
N SER A 2 58.61 4.72 -15.01
CA SER A 2 57.22 5.16 -14.98
C SER A 2 56.90 5.72 -13.60
N SER A 3 56.69 7.02 -13.48
CA SER A 3 56.03 7.59 -12.29
C SER A 3 54.53 7.56 -12.54
N ASN A 4 53.92 6.51 -12.01
CA ASN A 4 52.49 6.29 -11.89
C ASN A 4 51.90 7.40 -11.00
N SER A 5 51.35 8.46 -11.59
CA SER A 5 50.49 9.40 -10.86
C SER A 5 49.08 8.83 -10.86
N THR A 6 48.72 8.23 -9.74
CA THR A 6 47.35 7.87 -9.36
C THR A 6 46.34 8.91 -9.80
N PRO A 7 45.20 8.54 -10.40
CA PRO A 7 44.14 9.49 -10.64
C PRO A 7 43.67 10.00 -9.27
N ILE A 8 43.75 11.32 -9.09
CA ILE A 8 43.15 11.99 -7.94
C ILE A 8 41.65 11.75 -8.09
N MET A 9 41.07 10.89 -7.24
CA MET A 9 39.62 10.81 -7.12
C MET A 9 39.15 12.16 -6.57
N ASP A 10 38.39 12.89 -7.38
CA ASP A 10 37.72 14.10 -6.95
C ASP A 10 36.73 13.76 -5.82
N PRO A 11 36.75 14.51 -4.69
CA PRO A 11 35.69 14.43 -3.70
C PRO A 11 34.45 15.13 -4.27
N GLU A 12 33.30 14.45 -4.29
CA GLU A 12 32.03 14.87 -4.93
C GLU A 12 31.93 14.67 -6.45
N GLU A 13 32.02 13.43 -6.92
CA GLU A 13 30.97 12.97 -7.86
C GLU A 13 29.67 12.84 -7.06
N LEU A 14 29.03 13.97 -6.81
CA LEU A 14 27.65 14.02 -6.36
C LEU A 14 26.86 13.48 -7.55
N GLU A 15 26.56 12.17 -7.51
CA GLU A 15 25.94 11.37 -8.56
C GLU A 15 24.70 12.10 -9.10
N GLU A 16 24.93 12.95 -10.10
CA GLU A 16 23.90 13.79 -10.68
C GLU A 16 23.03 12.86 -11.50
N MET A 17 21.77 12.65 -11.07
CA MET A 17 20.84 11.72 -11.72
C MET A 17 20.93 11.88 -13.23
N THR A 18 21.36 10.84 -13.93
CA THR A 18 21.40 10.93 -15.38
C THR A 18 19.97 11.03 -15.89
N ARG A 19 19.78 11.60 -17.08
CA ARG A 19 18.46 11.62 -17.71
C ARG A 19 17.88 10.20 -17.83
N GLU A 20 18.73 9.20 -18.03
CA GLU A 20 18.33 7.79 -18.11
C GLU A 20 17.74 7.28 -16.78
N ASP A 21 18.35 7.65 -15.65
CA ASP A 21 17.83 7.30 -14.32
C ASP A 21 16.45 7.90 -14.07
N VAL A 22 16.23 9.16 -14.47
CA VAL A 22 14.93 9.82 -14.35
C VAL A 22 13.87 9.13 -15.20
N LEU A 23 14.22 8.78 -16.45
CA LEU A 23 13.33 8.07 -17.35
C LEU A 23 12.97 6.70 -16.79
N LEU A 24 13.94 6.00 -16.20
CA LEU A 24 13.72 4.70 -15.57
C LEU A 24 12.79 4.82 -14.35
N ALA A 25 13.04 5.80 -13.46
CA ALA A 25 12.18 6.05 -12.31
C ALA A 25 10.74 6.40 -12.71
N ALA A 26 10.57 7.28 -13.71
CA ALA A 26 9.26 7.63 -14.26
C ALA A 26 8.53 6.42 -14.86
N ALA A 27 9.26 5.54 -15.57
CA ALA A 27 8.71 4.31 -16.12
C ALA A 27 8.28 3.33 -15.02
N ILE A 28 9.08 3.17 -13.96
CA ILE A 28 8.74 2.33 -12.82
C ILE A 28 7.44 2.82 -12.17
N ILE A 29 7.34 4.12 -11.87
CA ILE A 29 6.11 4.72 -11.31
C ILE A 29 4.93 4.43 -12.24
N PHE A 30 5.08 4.71 -13.54
CA PHE A 30 4.00 4.51 -14.50
C PHE A 30 3.47 3.06 -14.52
N PHE A 31 4.37 2.08 -14.59
CA PHE A 31 3.97 0.67 -14.66
C PHE A 31 3.39 0.15 -13.35
N VAL A 32 3.95 0.53 -12.20
CA VAL A 32 3.41 0.12 -10.89
C VAL A 32 2.00 0.70 -10.71
N ALA A 33 1.79 1.99 -10.99
CA ALA A 33 0.47 2.60 -10.98
C ALA A 33 -0.51 1.91 -11.95
N PHE A 34 -0.07 1.63 -13.18
CA PHE A 34 -0.91 1.01 -14.20
C PHE A 34 -1.41 -0.38 -13.77
N PHE A 35 -0.51 -1.26 -13.34
CA PHE A 35 -0.90 -2.60 -12.88
C PHE A 35 -1.69 -2.53 -11.58
N GLY A 36 -1.33 -1.63 -10.67
CA GLY A 36 -2.07 -1.42 -9.43
C GLY A 36 -3.51 -0.99 -9.68
N LEU A 37 -3.75 -0.09 -10.63
CA LEU A 37 -5.09 0.31 -11.04
C LEU A 37 -5.90 -0.89 -11.55
N ILE A 38 -5.28 -1.74 -12.38
CA ILE A 38 -5.93 -2.96 -12.86
C ILE A 38 -6.31 -3.88 -11.69
N PHE A 39 -5.38 -4.17 -10.78
CA PHE A 39 -5.64 -5.05 -9.64
C PHE A 39 -6.74 -4.52 -8.73
N ASN A 40 -6.71 -3.23 -8.39
CA ASN A 40 -7.74 -2.62 -7.54
C ASN A 40 -9.11 -2.54 -8.23
N ILE A 41 -9.18 -2.26 -9.55
CA ILE A 41 -10.45 -2.30 -10.31
C ILE A 41 -11.02 -3.73 -10.37
N LEU A 42 -10.16 -4.74 -10.53
CA LEU A 42 -10.56 -6.15 -10.44
C LEU A 42 -11.09 -6.48 -9.04
N GLY A 43 -10.40 -6.04 -7.97
CA GLY A 43 -10.85 -6.17 -6.59
C GLY A 43 -12.23 -5.56 -6.36
N ILE A 44 -12.45 -4.32 -6.80
CA ILE A 44 -13.75 -3.64 -6.78
C ILE A 44 -14.82 -4.49 -7.49
N THR A 45 -14.52 -4.97 -8.70
CA THR A 45 -15.44 -5.77 -9.50
C THR A 45 -15.80 -7.09 -8.80
N VAL A 46 -14.83 -7.77 -8.21
CA VAL A 46 -15.01 -9.01 -7.44
C VAL A 46 -15.91 -8.76 -6.24
N VAL A 47 -15.65 -7.71 -5.47
CA VAL A 47 -16.43 -7.35 -4.28
C VAL A 47 -17.88 -7.04 -4.65
N MET A 48 -18.11 -6.24 -5.70
CA MET A 48 -19.46 -5.84 -6.12
C MET A 48 -20.28 -7.01 -6.66
N LYS A 49 -19.64 -7.94 -7.39
CA LYS A 49 -20.33 -9.07 -8.03
C LYS A 49 -20.52 -10.27 -7.10
N ASN A 50 -19.70 -10.42 -6.07
CA ASN A 50 -19.76 -11.58 -5.18
C ASN A 50 -20.84 -11.42 -4.10
N PRO A 51 -21.94 -12.21 -4.12
CA PRO A 51 -23.00 -12.11 -3.12
C PRO A 51 -22.52 -12.45 -1.70
N ILE A 52 -21.45 -13.24 -1.55
CA ILE A 52 -20.86 -13.60 -0.26
C ILE A 52 -20.29 -12.35 0.44
N LEU A 53 -19.86 -11.36 -0.34
CA LEU A 53 -19.26 -10.12 0.15
C LEU A 53 -20.28 -9.00 0.40
N LYS A 54 -21.59 -9.26 0.25
CA LYS A 54 -22.66 -8.28 0.59
C LYS A 54 -22.88 -8.19 2.11
N ASN A 55 -21.84 -7.79 2.82
CA ASN A 55 -21.80 -7.60 4.26
C ASN A 55 -20.83 -6.44 4.59
N SER A 56 -20.71 -6.08 5.87
CA SER A 56 -19.85 -4.98 6.31
C SER A 56 -18.39 -5.12 5.87
N PHE A 57 -17.85 -6.34 5.82
CA PHE A 57 -16.48 -6.57 5.35
C PHE A 57 -16.32 -6.21 3.88
N GLY A 58 -17.24 -6.65 3.01
CA GLY A 58 -17.13 -6.32 1.58
C GLY A 58 -17.29 -4.83 1.31
N THR A 59 -18.17 -4.12 2.01
CA THR A 59 -18.26 -2.65 1.89
C THR A 59 -16.95 -1.96 2.29
N LEU A 60 -16.29 -2.45 3.34
CA LEU A 60 -14.99 -1.91 3.77
C LEU A 60 -13.89 -2.21 2.74
N CYS A 61 -13.83 -3.43 2.20
CA CYS A 61 -12.92 -3.76 1.10
C CYS A 61 -13.16 -2.92 -0.15
N LEU A 62 -14.43 -2.65 -0.48
CA LEU A 62 -14.79 -1.79 -1.60
C LEU A 62 -14.24 -0.37 -1.40
N SER A 63 -14.46 0.22 -0.22
CA SER A 63 -13.91 1.54 0.15
C SER A 63 -12.39 1.56 0.02
N HIS A 64 -11.75 0.50 0.51
CA HIS A 64 -10.29 0.37 0.48
C HIS A 64 -9.73 0.32 -0.94
N SER A 65 -10.25 -0.57 -1.80
CA SER A 65 -9.80 -0.68 -3.19
C SER A 65 -10.10 0.60 -4.01
N ILE A 66 -11.18 1.32 -3.69
CA ILE A 66 -11.46 2.65 -4.30
C ILE A 66 -10.40 3.67 -3.88
N ALA A 67 -10.03 3.70 -2.60
CA ALA A 67 -9.01 4.61 -2.08
C ALA A 67 -7.63 4.30 -2.68
N ASN A 68 -7.22 3.03 -2.72
CA ASN A 68 -6.00 2.59 -3.40
C ASN A 68 -5.99 2.98 -4.88
N SER A 69 -7.12 2.79 -5.59
CA SER A 69 -7.25 3.24 -6.98
C SER A 69 -7.07 4.75 -7.12
N GLY A 70 -7.57 5.54 -6.16
CA GLY A 70 -7.39 6.99 -6.14
C GLY A 70 -5.92 7.40 -6.01
N VAL A 71 -5.18 6.78 -5.08
CA VAL A 71 -3.73 7.00 -4.91
C VAL A 71 -2.99 6.67 -6.21
N LEU A 72 -3.16 5.45 -6.72
CA LEU A 72 -2.47 4.98 -7.92
C LEU A 72 -2.85 5.79 -9.16
N PHE A 73 -4.09 6.28 -9.24
CA PHE A 73 -4.51 7.16 -10.32
C PHE A 73 -3.72 8.47 -10.33
N VAL A 74 -3.51 9.10 -9.16
CA VAL A 74 -2.67 10.31 -9.06
C VAL A 74 -1.22 10.00 -9.46
N PHE A 75 -0.67 8.86 -9.02
CA PHE A 75 0.68 8.45 -9.45
C PHE A 75 0.78 8.29 -10.97
N PHE A 76 -0.24 7.69 -11.58
CA PHE A 76 -0.32 7.48 -13.04
C PHE A 76 -0.40 8.78 -13.83
N ILE A 77 -1.34 9.68 -13.48
CA ILE A 77 -1.61 10.89 -14.29
C ILE A 77 -0.69 12.07 -13.96
N TRP A 78 -0.04 12.05 -12.80
CA TRP A 78 0.72 13.20 -12.32
C TRP A 78 2.14 12.84 -11.93
N SER A 79 2.35 11.92 -10.99
CA SER A 79 3.69 11.63 -10.47
C SER A 79 4.63 11.12 -11.57
N ALA A 80 4.21 10.16 -12.39
CA ALA A 80 5.04 9.65 -13.49
C ALA A 80 5.37 10.73 -14.55
N PRO A 81 4.38 11.48 -15.10
CA PRO A 81 4.67 12.58 -16.02
C PRO A 81 5.52 13.71 -15.41
N ALA A 82 5.28 14.08 -14.15
CA ALA A 82 6.05 15.12 -13.47
C ALA A 82 7.52 14.73 -13.30
N THR A 83 7.79 13.45 -12.96
CA THR A 83 9.13 12.88 -12.93
C THR A 83 9.77 12.90 -14.32
N TYR A 84 9.05 12.46 -15.36
CA TYR A 84 9.55 12.44 -16.74
C TYR A 84 9.95 13.84 -17.24
N ILE A 85 9.11 14.86 -17.00
CA ILE A 85 9.33 16.22 -17.47
C ILE A 85 10.37 16.96 -16.59
N GLN A 86 10.82 16.37 -15.46
CA GLN A 86 11.68 17.01 -14.46
C GLN A 86 11.18 18.41 -14.10
N ALA A 87 9.86 18.54 -13.94
CA ALA A 87 9.25 19.86 -13.86
C ALA A 87 9.68 20.58 -12.57
N GLN A 88 10.77 21.36 -12.65
CA GLN A 88 11.23 22.29 -11.61
C GLN A 88 10.21 23.42 -11.33
N HIS A 89 9.03 23.36 -11.95
CA HIS A 89 7.97 24.35 -11.87
C HIS A 89 6.57 23.73 -11.66
N THR A 90 6.43 22.66 -10.88
CA THR A 90 5.12 22.16 -10.44
C THR A 90 4.50 23.01 -9.33
N ASN A 91 4.62 24.35 -9.39
CA ASN A 91 3.99 25.29 -8.43
C ASN A 91 2.55 25.64 -8.79
N GLY A 92 1.97 24.99 -9.80
CA GLY A 92 0.61 25.20 -10.25
C GLY A 92 -0.46 24.75 -9.25
N MET A 93 -1.69 25.22 -9.43
CA MET A 93 -2.82 24.81 -8.59
C MET A 93 -3.15 23.30 -8.75
N ILE A 94 -2.91 22.76 -9.94
CA ILE A 94 -3.20 21.34 -10.27
C ILE A 94 -2.32 20.38 -9.46
N SER A 95 -1.02 20.67 -9.33
CA SER A 95 -0.10 19.82 -8.56
C SER A 95 -0.47 19.80 -7.08
N LYS A 96 -0.85 20.95 -6.52
CA LYS A 96 -1.34 21.08 -5.14
C LYS A 96 -2.64 20.30 -4.93
N LEU A 97 -3.59 20.43 -5.85
CA LEU A 97 -4.86 19.71 -5.80
C LEU A 97 -4.67 18.19 -5.87
N LEU A 98 -3.84 17.72 -6.80
CA LEU A 98 -3.55 16.29 -6.96
C LEU A 98 -2.77 15.73 -5.77
N GLY A 99 -1.84 16.51 -5.20
CA GLY A 99 -1.17 16.16 -3.95
C GLY A 99 -2.13 16.04 -2.76
N GLN A 100 -3.07 16.99 -2.61
CA GLN A 100 -4.10 16.93 -1.57
C GLN A 100 -5.06 15.75 -1.77
N LEU A 101 -5.47 15.48 -3.01
CA LEU A 101 -6.28 14.32 -3.34
C LEU A 101 -5.55 13.02 -2.98
N ASN A 102 -4.26 12.93 -3.29
CA ASN A 102 -3.45 11.76 -2.96
C ASN A 102 -3.39 11.51 -1.45
N ILE A 103 -3.18 12.56 -0.66
CA ILE A 103 -3.19 12.48 0.81
C ILE A 103 -4.57 12.06 1.33
N LEU A 104 -5.66 12.62 0.79
CA LEU A 104 -7.02 12.23 1.17
C LEU A 104 -7.30 10.75 0.89
N CYS A 105 -6.91 10.26 -0.29
CA CYS A 105 -7.06 8.86 -0.65
C CYS A 105 -6.21 7.96 0.27
N TRP A 106 -4.99 8.38 0.58
CA TRP A 106 -4.13 7.66 1.51
C TRP A 106 -4.72 7.59 2.93
N ASP A 107 -5.24 8.70 3.47
CA ASP A 107 -5.93 8.72 4.76
C ASP A 107 -7.13 7.76 4.75
N ALA A 108 -7.90 7.74 3.66
CA ALA A 108 -9.00 6.81 3.48
C ALA A 108 -8.55 5.34 3.48
N CYS A 109 -7.39 5.00 2.90
CA CYS A 109 -6.78 3.68 3.00
C CYS A 109 -6.46 3.32 4.46
N VAL A 110 -5.80 4.22 5.20
CA VAL A 110 -5.43 4.02 6.60
C VAL A 110 -6.67 3.75 7.47
N TYR A 111 -7.70 4.58 7.33
CA TYR A 111 -8.94 4.39 8.09
C TYR A 111 -9.70 3.14 7.68
N SER A 112 -9.71 2.79 6.38
CA SER A 112 -10.35 1.56 5.89
C SER A 112 -9.68 0.31 6.47
N HIS A 113 -8.34 0.28 6.54
CA HIS A 113 -7.61 -0.83 7.16
C HIS A 113 -7.84 -0.98 8.66
N LEU A 114 -7.89 0.15 9.36
CA LEU A 114 -8.24 0.15 10.76
C LEU A 114 -9.67 -0.42 10.95
N ALA A 115 -10.62 0.03 10.13
CA ALA A 115 -12.00 -0.45 10.16
C ALA A 115 -12.13 -1.94 9.81
N ILE A 116 -11.40 -2.44 8.81
CA ILE A 116 -11.37 -3.87 8.45
C ILE A 116 -10.84 -4.70 9.64
N SER A 117 -9.75 -4.25 10.27
CA SER A 117 -9.16 -4.90 11.45
C SER A 117 -10.17 -4.99 12.60
N PHE A 118 -10.86 -3.89 12.92
CA PHE A 118 -11.90 -3.87 13.95
C PHE A 118 -13.09 -4.77 13.59
N ASN A 119 -13.59 -4.70 12.36
CA ASN A 119 -14.68 -5.54 11.88
C ASN A 119 -14.33 -7.04 12.00
N ARG A 120 -13.09 -7.41 11.68
CA ARG A 120 -12.60 -8.78 11.82
C ARG A 120 -12.41 -9.20 13.28
N PHE A 121 -11.92 -8.32 14.13
CA PHE A 121 -11.81 -8.58 15.56
C PHE A 121 -13.17 -8.93 16.18
N PHE A 122 -14.21 -8.13 15.92
CA PHE A 122 -15.56 -8.42 16.42
C PHE A 122 -16.17 -9.68 15.81
N SER A 123 -15.94 -9.90 14.50
CA SER A 123 -16.40 -11.12 13.81
C SER A 123 -15.82 -12.40 14.42
N ILE A 124 -14.60 -12.36 14.96
CA ILE A 124 -13.96 -13.51 15.61
C ILE A 124 -14.33 -13.58 17.10
N ALA A 125 -14.35 -12.45 17.81
CA ALA A 125 -14.53 -12.40 19.26
C ALA A 125 -15.95 -12.78 19.70
N ILE A 126 -16.98 -12.35 18.96
CA ILE A 126 -18.39 -12.57 19.35
C ILE A 126 -18.77 -14.06 19.27
N PRO A 127 -18.55 -14.78 18.14
CA PRO A 127 -18.85 -16.21 18.07
C PRO A 127 -18.04 -17.03 19.06
N ALA A 128 -16.78 -16.66 19.33
CA ALA A 128 -15.95 -17.36 20.31
C ALA A 128 -16.56 -17.28 21.73
N ARG A 129 -17.05 -16.11 22.15
CA ARG A 129 -17.71 -15.94 23.46
C ARG A 129 -19.01 -16.74 23.55
N ILE A 130 -19.83 -16.72 22.50
CA ILE A 130 -21.09 -17.48 22.45
C ILE A 130 -20.81 -18.98 22.55
N LEU A 131 -19.83 -19.48 21.80
CA LEU A 131 -19.44 -20.90 21.85
C LEU A 131 -18.89 -21.31 23.22
N LEU A 132 -18.12 -20.45 23.89
CA LEU A 132 -17.66 -20.73 25.27
C LEU A 132 -18.83 -20.83 26.25
N ILE A 133 -19.85 -19.96 26.11
CA ILE A 133 -21.05 -19.99 26.96
C ILE A 133 -21.90 -21.24 26.67
N ILE A 134 -22.12 -21.57 25.39
CA ILE A 134 -22.92 -22.74 24.99
C ILE A 134 -22.19 -24.04 25.32
N HIS A 135 -20.87 -24.13 25.12
CA HIS A 135 -20.09 -25.31 25.44
C HIS A 135 -20.05 -25.58 26.95
N ARG A 136 -19.99 -24.54 27.78
CA ARG A 136 -20.21 -24.66 29.23
C ARG A 136 -21.60 -25.22 29.59
N LYS A 137 -22.58 -25.15 28.67
CA LYS A 137 -23.97 -25.54 28.89
C LYS A 137 -24.37 -26.87 28.24
N HIS A 138 -23.72 -27.30 27.15
CA HIS A 138 -24.06 -28.52 26.41
C HIS A 138 -22.78 -29.23 25.91
N SER A 139 -22.39 -30.31 26.58
CA SER A 139 -21.19 -31.11 26.30
C SER A 139 -21.32 -32.11 25.13
N HIS A 140 -22.24 -31.89 24.18
CA HIS A 140 -22.31 -32.73 22.97
C HIS A 140 -23.01 -31.98 21.83
N PHE A 141 -22.26 -31.20 21.05
CA PHE A 141 -22.75 -30.71 19.76
C PHE A 141 -21.63 -30.79 18.71
N THR A 142 -22.02 -31.36 17.58
CA THR A 142 -21.22 -31.87 16.46
C THR A 142 -20.21 -30.87 15.90
N SER A 143 -19.01 -31.35 15.56
CA SER A 143 -17.98 -30.60 14.84
C SER A 143 -18.52 -30.13 13.49
N ASN A 144 -18.84 -28.84 13.41
CA ASN A 144 -19.30 -28.23 12.17
C ASN A 144 -18.05 -27.79 11.38
N ASP A 145 -17.47 -28.70 10.59
CA ASP A 145 -16.20 -28.48 9.86
C ASP A 145 -16.21 -27.21 9.01
N GLU A 146 -17.37 -26.84 8.44
CA GLU A 146 -17.59 -25.60 7.70
C GLU A 146 -17.44 -24.34 8.56
N ALA A 147 -17.89 -24.38 9.82
CA ALA A 147 -17.69 -23.28 10.76
C ALA A 147 -16.20 -23.14 11.15
N VAL A 148 -15.47 -24.25 11.27
CA VAL A 148 -14.02 -24.25 11.52
C VAL A 148 -13.26 -23.67 10.32
N LYS A 149 -13.63 -24.06 9.08
CA LYS A 149 -13.05 -23.51 7.85
C LYS A 149 -13.29 -22.00 7.75
N ARG A 150 -14.53 -21.54 7.96
CA ARG A 150 -14.89 -20.11 7.93
C ARG A 150 -14.09 -19.31 8.97
N ARG A 151 -13.95 -19.82 10.19
CA ARG A 151 -13.16 -19.18 11.25
C ARG A 151 -11.68 -19.07 10.88
N LYS A 152 -11.08 -20.11 10.27
CA LYS A 152 -9.69 -20.05 9.81
C LYS A 152 -9.47 -18.97 8.74
N VAL A 153 -10.42 -18.82 7.82
CA VAL A 153 -10.41 -17.78 6.79
C VAL A 153 -10.51 -16.38 7.43
N GLU A 154 -11.44 -16.18 8.37
CA GLU A 154 -11.58 -14.92 9.09
C GLU A 154 -10.32 -14.55 9.91
N ILE A 155 -9.68 -15.53 10.57
CA ILE A 155 -8.40 -15.33 11.28
C ILE A 155 -7.29 -14.95 10.31
N ARG A 156 -7.21 -15.57 9.13
CA ARG A 156 -6.21 -15.21 8.12
C ARG A 156 -6.37 -13.78 7.64
N PHE A 157 -7.59 -13.36 7.33
CA PHE A 157 -7.87 -11.97 6.94
C PHE A 157 -7.61 -10.98 8.09
N PHE A 158 -7.89 -11.36 9.33
CA PHE A 158 -7.52 -10.55 10.49
C PHE A 158 -6.01 -10.36 10.61
N MET A 159 -5.24 -11.46 10.55
CA MET A 159 -3.78 -11.39 10.59
C MET A 159 -3.20 -10.61 9.42
N GLN A 160 -3.76 -10.76 8.22
CA GLN A 160 -3.42 -9.93 7.06
C GLN A 160 -3.60 -8.45 7.37
N SER A 161 -4.74 -8.05 7.97
CA SER A 161 -5.02 -6.66 8.32
C SER A 161 -4.04 -6.11 9.39
N CYS A 162 -3.66 -6.93 10.38
CA CYS A 162 -2.67 -6.56 11.38
C CYS A 162 -1.26 -6.40 10.80
N LEU A 163 -0.82 -7.34 9.96
CA LEU A 163 0.47 -7.27 9.27
C LEU A 163 0.52 -6.05 8.36
N GLN A 164 -0.56 -5.78 7.65
CA GLN A 164 -0.69 -4.62 6.79
C GLN A 164 -0.66 -3.30 7.58
N GLY A 165 -1.23 -3.28 8.79
CA GLY A 165 -1.05 -2.17 9.72
C GLY A 165 0.41 -1.94 10.11
N ILE A 166 1.18 -3.01 10.37
CA ILE A 166 2.62 -2.91 10.65
C ILE A 166 3.39 -2.40 9.43
N LEU A 167 3.04 -2.87 8.23
CA LEU A 167 3.64 -2.39 6.98
C LEU A 167 3.44 -0.89 6.78
N PHE A 168 2.25 -0.35 7.08
CA PHE A 168 2.05 1.11 7.05
C PHE A 168 2.93 1.87 8.04
N PHE A 169 3.07 1.40 9.28
CA PHE A 169 4.00 2.03 10.23
C PHE A 169 5.44 1.96 9.73
N TYR A 170 5.82 0.85 9.11
CA TYR A 170 7.12 0.70 8.48
C TYR A 170 7.30 1.67 7.32
N GLU A 171 6.30 1.88 6.46
CA GLU A 171 6.36 2.84 5.35
C GLU A 171 6.50 4.29 5.83
N ILE A 172 5.75 4.68 6.87
CA ILE A 172 5.89 6.01 7.48
C ILE A 172 7.30 6.17 8.07
N PHE A 173 7.78 5.16 8.80
CA PHE A 173 9.15 5.16 9.32
C PHE A 173 10.18 5.25 8.19
N ASN A 174 9.93 4.53 7.09
CA ASN A 174 10.80 4.51 5.94
C ASN A 174 10.85 5.91 5.29
N PHE A 175 9.70 6.51 5.05
CA PHE A 175 9.56 7.83 4.46
C PHE A 175 10.18 8.95 5.31
N TYR A 176 9.96 8.97 6.63
CA TYR A 176 10.41 10.06 7.50
C TYR A 176 11.83 9.89 8.07
N TYR A 177 12.30 8.65 8.22
CA TYR A 177 13.60 8.38 8.85
C TYR A 177 14.58 7.72 7.87
N VAL A 178 14.22 6.56 7.31
CA VAL A 178 15.14 5.78 6.48
C VAL A 178 15.60 6.56 5.25
N SER A 179 14.68 7.22 4.54
CA SER A 179 14.99 8.05 3.37
C SER A 179 16.02 9.16 3.66
N THR A 180 16.16 9.58 4.92
CA THR A 180 17.11 10.64 5.33
C THR A 180 18.50 10.11 5.67
N LEU A 181 18.67 8.79 5.77
CA LEU A 181 19.95 8.16 6.13
C LEU A 181 20.96 8.14 4.99
N ASN A 182 20.51 8.32 3.74
CA ASN A 182 21.36 8.32 2.56
C ASN A 182 20.84 9.35 1.55
N THR A 183 21.76 10.09 0.94
CA THR A 183 21.45 11.11 -0.08
C THR A 183 21.35 10.52 -1.48
N ASN A 184 21.75 9.27 -1.69
CA ASN A 184 21.62 8.59 -2.98
C ASN A 184 20.15 8.57 -3.43
N GLN A 185 19.89 9.07 -4.64
CA GLN A 185 18.52 9.28 -5.12
C GLN A 185 17.75 7.99 -5.37
N TRP A 186 18.44 6.94 -5.85
CA TRP A 186 17.84 5.60 -6.00
C TRP A 186 17.45 5.02 -4.64
N TYR A 187 18.28 5.22 -3.62
CA TYR A 187 17.95 4.84 -2.26
C TYR A 187 16.67 5.54 -1.81
N VAL A 188 16.60 6.87 -1.90
CA VAL A 188 15.39 7.65 -1.53
C VAL A 188 14.17 7.21 -2.34
N PHE A 189 14.32 6.98 -3.64
CA PHE A 189 13.24 6.54 -4.52
C PHE A 189 12.67 5.18 -4.08
N PHE A 190 13.54 4.19 -3.82
CA PHE A 190 13.08 2.85 -3.44
C PHE A 190 12.46 2.79 -2.04
N THR A 191 12.97 3.62 -1.13
CA THR A 191 12.60 3.65 0.29
C THR A 191 11.32 4.47 0.53
N ALA A 192 11.11 5.53 -0.25
CA ALA A 192 9.91 6.37 -0.19
C ALA A 192 8.91 6.03 -1.31
N THR A 193 9.20 6.43 -2.55
CA THR A 193 8.23 6.44 -3.66
C THR A 193 7.79 5.04 -4.07
N PHE A 194 8.75 4.17 -4.39
CA PHE A 194 8.45 2.82 -4.87
C PHE A 194 7.77 1.98 -3.79
N ALA A 195 8.29 2.01 -2.54
CA ALA A 195 7.72 1.28 -1.42
C ALA A 195 6.26 1.69 -1.16
N TRP A 196 5.96 2.99 -1.21
CA TRP A 196 4.61 3.51 -1.06
C TRP A 196 3.68 3.03 -2.17
N GLU A 197 4.12 3.18 -3.42
CA GLU A 197 3.29 2.89 -4.59
C GLU A 197 3.03 1.38 -4.75
N ILE A 198 4.04 0.54 -4.52
CA ILE A 198 3.90 -0.91 -4.62
C ILE A 198 2.97 -1.46 -3.54
N CYS A 199 2.91 -0.84 -2.37
CA CYS A 199 1.95 -1.20 -1.32
C CYS A 199 0.52 -1.06 -1.82
N HIS A 200 0.15 0.12 -2.32
CA HIS A 200 -1.19 0.34 -2.88
C HIS A 200 -1.50 -0.53 -4.10
N CYS A 201 -0.47 -0.89 -4.88
CA CYS A 201 -0.59 -1.80 -6.01
C CYS A 201 -0.96 -3.23 -5.58
N LEU A 202 -0.31 -3.75 -4.53
CA LEU A 202 -0.46 -5.15 -4.09
C LEU A 202 -1.59 -5.36 -3.08
N ASP A 203 -2.15 -4.30 -2.52
CA ASP A 203 -3.16 -4.32 -1.46
C ASP A 203 -4.61 -4.35 -1.99
N GLY A 204 -4.78 -4.54 -3.31
CA GLY A 204 -6.05 -4.56 -4.04
C GLY A 204 -6.77 -5.91 -4.13
#